data_AF-A0A7C5J2R6-F1
#
_entry.id   AF-A0A7C5J2R6-F1
#
_cell.length_a   1.000
_cell.length_b   1.000
_cell.length_c   1.000
_cell.angle_alpha   90.00
_cell.angle_beta   90.00
_cell.angle_gamma   90.00
#
_symmetry.space_group_name_H-M   'P 1'
#
loop_
_entity.id
_entity.type
_entity.pdbx_description
1 polymer ?
#
loop_
_entity_poly.entity_id
_entity_poly.type
_entity_poly.pdbx_seq_one_letter_code
_entity_poly.pdbx_strand_id
1 'polypeptide(L)'
;MSFADYVRLLRWTGRAVLAGKGQITGAPPSAITRLSIEPDAWLRTMSEHGLSRAGALGCIEELSALAKRRETRWVRGAGLARKLFAAA
;
A
#
# COMPACT_ATOMS: atom_id res chain seq x y z
N MET A 1 8.45 2.93 13.34
CA MET A 1 8.95 1.88 12.41
C MET A 1 10.43 2.15 12.17
N SER A 2 11.30 1.13 12.15
CA SER A 2 12.73 1.36 11.88
C SER A 2 13.02 1.42 10.38
N PHE A 3 14.17 1.98 9.99
CA PHE A 3 14.64 1.95 8.61
C PHE A 3 14.82 0.51 8.09
N ALA A 4 15.33 -0.38 8.94
CA ALA A 4 15.50 -1.79 8.60
C ALA A 4 14.16 -2.49 8.30
N ASP A 5 13.11 -2.18 9.06
CA ASP A 5 11.76 -2.70 8.81
C ASP A 5 11.23 -2.24 7.45
N TYR A 6 11.47 -0.97 7.12
CA TYR A 6 11.07 -0.38 5.83
C TYR A 6 11.76 -1.04 4.64
N VAL A 7 13.08 -1.20 4.72
CA VAL A 7 13.84 -1.88 3.65
C VAL A 7 13.39 -3.33 3.52
N ARG A 8 13.13 -4.03 4.63
CA ARG A 8 12.62 -5.41 4.61
C ARG A 8 11.26 -5.50 3.93
N LEU A 9 10.35 -4.57 4.24
CA LEU A 9 9.04 -4.44 3.60
C LEU A 9 9.15 -4.20 2.10
N LEU A 10 10.00 -3.25 1.68
CA LEU A 10 10.23 -2.96 0.27
C LEU A 10 10.80 -4.15 -0.49
N ARG A 11 11.81 -4.83 0.06
CA ARG A 11 12.43 -6.00 -0.59
C ARG A 11 11.45 -7.16 -0.71
N TRP A 12 10.63 -7.39 0.31
CA TRP A 12 9.58 -8.41 0.27
C TRP A 12 8.54 -8.08 -0.81
N THR A 13 8.04 -6.84 -0.84
CA THR A 13 7.07 -6.38 -1.83
C THR A 13 7.61 -6.49 -3.26
N GLY A 14 8.85 -6.05 -3.48
CA GLY A 14 9.48 -6.10 -4.80
C GLY A 14 9.72 -7.52 -5.33
N ARG A 15 9.96 -8.50 -4.45
CA ARG A 15 10.04 -9.92 -4.82
C ARG A 15 8.68 -10.54 -5.10
N ALA A 16 7.65 -10.06 -4.43
CA ALA A 16 6.29 -10.55 -4.60
C ALA A 16 5.60 -10.03 -5.87
N VAL A 17 5.91 -8.80 -6.28
CA VAL A 17 5.27 -8.14 -7.43
C VAL A 17 6.01 -8.41 -8.75
N LEU A 18 7.35 -8.52 -8.73
CA LEU A 18 8.15 -8.66 -9.95
C LEU A 18 8.66 -10.09 -10.13
N ALA A 19 8.23 -10.74 -11.22
CA ALA A 19 8.79 -12.02 -11.64
C ALA A 19 10.31 -11.90 -11.90
N GLY A 20 11.08 -12.89 -11.44
CA GLY A 20 12.54 -12.93 -11.64
C GLY A 20 13.39 -12.19 -10.59
N LYS A 21 12.80 -11.49 -9.60
CA LYS A 21 13.55 -10.89 -8.48
C LYS A 21 13.94 -11.87 -7.35
N GLY A 22 13.74 -13.17 -7.58
CA GLY A 22 13.95 -14.26 -6.62
C GLY A 22 12.67 -14.65 -5.86
N GLN A 23 12.67 -15.83 -5.26
CA GLN A 23 11.53 -16.37 -4.52
C GLN A 23 11.24 -15.55 -3.24
N ILE A 24 9.95 -15.39 -2.91
CA ILE A 24 9.55 -14.93 -1.58
C ILE A 24 9.88 -16.06 -0.60
N THR A 25 10.94 -15.91 0.18
CA THR A 25 11.22 -16.84 1.27
C THR A 25 10.84 -16.20 2.61
N GLY A 26 10.04 -16.92 3.40
CA GLY A 26 9.63 -16.53 4.75
C GLY A 26 8.28 -15.82 4.85
N ALA A 27 7.86 -15.55 6.08
CA ALA A 27 6.61 -14.90 6.41
C ALA A 27 6.57 -13.41 5.97
N PRO A 28 5.38 -12.82 5.84
CA PRO A 28 5.23 -11.38 5.64
C PRO A 28 6.00 -10.58 6.71
N PRO A 29 6.67 -9.47 6.35
CA PRO A 29 7.33 -8.62 7.32
C PRO A 29 6.33 -8.11 8.37
N SER A 30 6.72 -8.16 9.65
CA SER A 30 5.87 -7.67 10.76
C SER A 30 5.46 -6.20 10.62
N ALA A 31 6.19 -5.42 9.83
CA ALA A 31 5.82 -4.07 9.44
C ALA A 31 4.40 -3.98 8.85
N ILE A 32 3.98 -4.98 8.06
CA ILE A 32 2.64 -5.04 7.46
C ILE A 32 1.56 -5.18 8.53
N THR A 33 1.77 -6.12 9.46
CA THR A 33 0.87 -6.35 10.60
C THR A 33 0.79 -5.12 11.51
N ARG A 34 1.91 -4.43 11.74
CA ARG A 34 1.94 -3.18 12.55
C ARG A 34 1.19 -2.02 11.90
N LEU A 35 1.03 -2.04 10.58
CA LEU A 35 0.22 -1.07 9.86
C LEU A 35 -1.26 -1.46 9.82
N SER A 36 -1.64 -2.59 10.42
CA SER A 36 -2.99 -3.17 10.35
C SER A 36 -3.45 -3.41 8.91
N ILE A 37 -2.52 -3.72 8.01
CA ILE A 37 -2.81 -4.02 6.61
C ILE A 37 -2.72 -5.52 6.40
N GLU A 38 -3.68 -6.09 5.68
CA GLU A 38 -3.66 -7.49 5.28
C GLU A 38 -2.60 -7.70 4.16
N PRO A 39 -1.67 -8.67 4.28
CA PRO A 39 -0.57 -8.86 3.34
C PRO A 39 -0.97 -9.01 1.87
N ASP A 40 -2.02 -9.74 1.53
CA ASP A 40 -2.49 -9.89 0.15
C ASP A 40 -3.09 -8.57 -0.37
N ALA A 41 -3.80 -7.82 0.48
CA ALA A 41 -4.31 -6.50 0.17
C ALA A 41 -3.17 -5.51 -0.12
N TRP A 42 -2.09 -5.58 0.64
CA TRP A 42 -0.86 -4.83 0.37
C TRP A 42 -0.27 -5.20 -1.00
N LEU A 43 -0.07 -6.49 -1.28
CA LEU A 43 0.53 -6.94 -2.54
C LEU A 43 -0.30 -6.57 -3.77
N ARG A 44 -1.62 -6.74 -3.71
CA ARG A 44 -2.54 -6.30 -4.77
C ARG A 44 -2.40 -4.80 -5.05
N THR A 45 -2.26 -4.00 -3.99
CA THR A 45 -2.13 -2.54 -4.07
C THR A 45 -0.80 -2.10 -4.65
N MET A 46 0.29 -2.70 -4.18
CA MET A 46 1.65 -2.36 -4.59
C MET A 46 2.05 -2.98 -5.94
N SER A 47 1.17 -3.76 -6.55
CA SER A 47 1.32 -4.23 -7.93
C SER A 47 1.18 -3.08 -8.94
N GLU A 48 1.75 -3.24 -10.13
CA GLU A 48 1.62 -2.30 -11.24
C GLU A 48 0.16 -1.95 -11.56
N HIS A 49 -0.71 -2.97 -11.51
CA HIS A 49 -2.14 -2.83 -11.73
C HIS A 49 -2.86 -2.10 -10.59
N GLY A 50 -2.37 -2.20 -9.36
CA GLY A 50 -2.94 -1.50 -8.20
C GLY A 50 -2.56 -0.02 -8.18
N LEU A 51 -1.28 0.28 -8.37
CA LEU A 51 -0.73 1.64 -8.34
C LEU A 51 -1.19 2.49 -9.52
N SER A 52 -1.26 1.93 -10.73
CA SER A 52 -1.72 2.66 -11.94
C SER A 52 -3.15 3.21 -11.81
N ARG A 53 -3.96 2.64 -10.93
CA ARG A 53 -5.34 3.09 -10.66
C ARG A 53 -5.45 4.11 -9.54
N ALA A 54 -4.38 4.39 -8.79
CA ALA A 54 -4.38 5.31 -7.66
C ALA A 54 -3.61 6.60 -7.98
N GLY A 55 -4.25 7.76 -7.82
CA GLY A 55 -3.59 9.07 -7.86
C GLY A 55 -2.95 9.46 -6.52
N ALA A 56 -3.35 8.81 -5.43
CA ALA A 56 -2.69 8.81 -4.14
C ALA A 56 -3.15 7.59 -3.30
N LEU A 57 -2.37 7.25 -2.27
CA LEU A 57 -2.68 6.20 -1.30
C LEU A 57 -2.68 6.79 0.12
N GLY A 58 -3.60 6.33 0.96
CA GLY A 58 -3.77 6.79 2.34
C GLY A 58 -5.18 6.48 2.84
N CYS A 59 -5.46 6.76 4.12
CA CYS A 59 -6.83 6.67 4.64
C CYS A 59 -7.74 7.69 3.95
N ILE A 60 -9.06 7.49 4.05
CA ILE A 60 -10.02 8.31 3.31
C ILE A 60 -10.01 9.77 3.76
N GLU A 61 -9.68 10.01 5.03
CA GLU A 61 -9.54 11.32 5.64
C GLU A 61 -8.39 12.08 4.99
N GLU A 62 -7.22 11.46 4.89
CA GLU A 62 -6.02 12.05 4.27
C GLU A 62 -6.19 12.25 2.76
N LEU A 63 -6.86 11.33 2.07
CA LEU A 63 -7.19 11.51 0.66
C LEU A 63 -8.18 12.66 0.44
N SER A 64 -9.12 12.85 1.36
CA SER A 64 -10.06 13.97 1.31
C SER A 64 -9.36 15.29 1.62
N ALA A 65 -8.46 15.32 2.59
CA ALA A 65 -7.61 16.47 2.87
C ALA A 65 -6.71 16.81 1.68
N LEU A 66 -6.14 15.81 1.02
CA LEU A 66 -5.35 15.98 -0.19
C LEU A 66 -6.18 16.54 -1.35
N ALA A 67 -7.42 16.09 -1.53
CA ALA A 67 -8.34 16.63 -2.54
C ALA A 67 -8.58 18.13 -2.31
N LYS A 68 -8.87 18.52 -1.05
CA LYS A 68 -9.05 19.93 -0.67
C LYS A 68 -7.80 20.77 -0.97
N ARG A 69 -6.61 20.28 -0.59
CA ARG A 69 -5.33 20.98 -0.85
C ARG A 69 -5.01 21.13 -2.34
N ARG A 70 -5.49 20.21 -3.18
CA ARG A 70 -5.31 20.24 -4.64
C ARG A 70 -6.43 21.00 -5.35
N GLU A 71 -7.39 21.57 -4.61
CA GLU A 71 -8.58 22.21 -5.16
C GLU A 71 -9.40 21.28 -6.08
N THR A 72 -9.28 19.97 -5.87
CA THR A 72 -10.05 18.97 -6.63
C THR A 72 -11.19 18.43 -5.78
N ARG A 73 -12.29 18.06 -6.44
CA ARG A 73 -13.45 17.46 -5.77
C ARG A 73 -13.19 16.05 -5.23
N TRP A 74 -12.23 15.33 -5.80
CA TRP A 74 -11.84 13.98 -5.38
C TRP A 74 -10.41 13.65 -5.80
N VAL A 75 -9.82 12.62 -5.17
CA VAL A 75 -8.56 12.00 -5.59
C VAL A 75 -8.83 10.54 -5.95
N ARG A 76 -8.31 10.11 -7.10
CA ARG A 76 -8.41 8.72 -7.56
C ARG A 76 -7.68 7.81 -6.57
N GLY A 77 -8.35 6.79 -6.07
CA GLY A 77 -7.82 5.90 -5.03
C GLY A 77 -8.73 5.74 -3.81
N ALA A 78 -9.77 6.56 -3.65
CA ALA A 78 -10.70 6.48 -2.51
C ALA A 78 -11.35 5.10 -2.32
N GLY A 79 -11.74 4.42 -3.41
CA GLY A 79 -12.31 3.06 -3.33
C GLY A 79 -11.29 2.00 -2.91
N LEU A 80 -10.03 2.16 -3.33
CA LEU A 80 -8.92 1.30 -2.92
C LEU A 80 -8.57 1.54 -1.45
N ALA A 81 -8.50 2.80 -1.03
CA ALA A 81 -8.30 3.19 0.36
C ALA A 81 -9.36 2.60 1.29
N ARG A 82 -10.64 2.65 0.93
CA ARG A 82 -11.69 2.01 1.74
C ARG A 82 -11.45 0.51 1.89
N LYS A 83 -11.02 -0.20 0.84
CA LYS A 83 -10.75 -1.65 0.96
C LYS A 83 -9.51 -1.95 1.81
N LEU A 84 -8.52 -1.08 1.81
CA LEU A 84 -7.27 -1.26 2.55
C LEU A 84 -7.35 -0.83 4.01
N PHE A 85 -8.17 0.18 4.30
CA PHE A 85 -8.25 0.84 5.60
C PHE A 85 -9.64 0.71 6.26
N ALA A 86 -10.54 -0.14 5.75
CA ALA A 86 -11.89 -0.33 6.30
C ALA A 86 -11.93 -0.92 7.73
N ALA A 87 -10.80 -1.34 8.28
CA ALA A 87 -10.71 -1.98 9.58
C ALA A 87 -9.65 -1.33 10.50
N ALA A 88 -9.40 -0.02 10.32
CA ALA A 88 -8.60 0.77 11.26
C ALA A 88 -9.50 1.42 12.32
#